data_AF-A0A2D6UFQ0-F1
#
_entry.id   AF-A0A2D6UFQ0-F1
#
_cell.length_a   1.000
_cell.length_b   1.000
_cell.length_c   1.000
_cell.angle_alpha   90.00
_cell.angle_beta   90.00
_cell.angle_gamma   90.00
#
_symmetry.space_group_name_H-M   'P 1'
#
loop_
_entity.id
_entity.type
_entity.pdbx_description
1 polymer ?
#
loop_
_entity_poly.entity_id
_entity_poly.type
_entity_poly.pdbx_seq_one_letter_code
_entity_poly.pdbx_strand_id
1 'polypeptide(L)'
;AVSVHNASVTSSDLGFDLRLFTIVDPTGGNGEFTNWAKENGLSDRPAEDQAMDADPDGDGKPNLLEYALGGNPLSDQEESLQETTADQSKASITFFRVKQSVDSALTYKVQLCPNLNVGWEDGRVKVEGAADGVAQTSLPDGKVGLLSKFERVRATFLQDPSTPLDKAFLRIVISRE
;
A
#
# COMPACT_ATOMS: atom_id res chain seq x y z
N ALA A 1 8.02 -12.20 -9.08
CA ALA A 1 6.93 -11.89 -8.14
C ALA A 1 7.50 -11.97 -6.74
N VAL A 2 7.81 -10.82 -6.14
CA VAL A 2 8.33 -10.70 -4.77
C VAL A 2 7.13 -10.58 -3.84
N SER A 3 7.09 -11.36 -2.77
CA SER A 3 6.01 -11.38 -1.78
C SER A 3 6.58 -10.87 -0.46
N VAL A 4 6.14 -9.69 -0.03
CA VAL A 4 6.56 -9.08 1.23
C VAL A 4 5.60 -9.53 2.32
N HIS A 5 6.13 -10.19 3.35
CA HIS A 5 5.36 -10.63 4.51
C HIS A 5 5.63 -9.69 5.68
N ASN A 6 4.80 -8.65 5.87
CA ASN A 6 4.81 -7.92 7.14
C ASN A 6 3.85 -8.64 8.12
N ALA A 7 4.40 -9.58 8.88
CA ALA A 7 3.67 -10.29 9.92
C ALA A 7 3.59 -9.41 11.17
N SER A 8 2.50 -8.65 11.31
CA SER A 8 2.21 -7.97 12.58
C SER A 8 2.01 -8.99 13.69
N VAL A 9 2.73 -8.81 14.81
CA VAL A 9 2.74 -9.69 15.99
C VAL A 9 1.40 -9.78 16.75
N THR A 10 0.35 -9.06 16.32
CA THR A 10 -1.02 -9.19 16.86
C THR A 10 -1.94 -10.08 16.01
N SER A 11 -1.41 -10.75 14.98
CA SER A 11 -2.18 -11.46 13.95
C SER A 11 -2.72 -12.85 14.35
N SER A 12 -2.42 -13.38 15.55
CA SER A 12 -2.69 -14.82 15.80
C SER A 12 -4.15 -15.19 16.07
N ASP A 13 -5.02 -14.28 16.54
CA ASP A 13 -6.29 -14.71 17.14
C ASP A 13 -7.56 -14.29 16.39
N LEU A 14 -7.45 -13.54 15.27
CA LEU A 14 -8.62 -13.08 14.51
C LEU A 14 -8.57 -13.32 12.99
N GLY A 15 -7.60 -14.07 12.46
CA GLY A 15 -7.71 -14.64 11.11
C GLY A 15 -7.51 -13.66 9.94
N PHE A 16 -6.79 -12.55 10.16
CA PHE A 16 -6.44 -11.59 9.11
C PHE A 16 -4.92 -11.57 8.86
N ASP A 17 -4.52 -11.79 7.60
CA ASP A 17 -3.16 -11.56 7.08
C ASP A 17 -3.24 -10.55 5.92
N LEU A 18 -2.34 -9.56 5.96
CA LEU A 18 -2.27 -8.45 5.03
C LEU A 18 -1.03 -8.59 4.15
N ARG A 19 -1.23 -8.62 2.84
CA ARG A 19 -0.13 -8.62 1.87
C ARG A 19 -0.14 -7.34 1.05
N LEU A 20 1.03 -6.77 0.82
CA LEU A 20 1.22 -5.76 -0.22
C LEU A 20 1.80 -6.44 -1.46
N PHE A 21 1.24 -6.17 -2.62
CA PHE A 21 1.64 -6.78 -3.89
C PHE A 21 1.85 -5.71 -4.95
N THR A 22 3.02 -5.72 -5.59
CA THR A 22 3.39 -4.72 -6.60
C THR A 22 3.52 -5.36 -7.98
N ILE A 23 2.92 -4.77 -9.01
CA ILE A 23 3.06 -5.14 -10.43
C ILE A 23 3.67 -3.95 -11.17
N VAL A 24 4.91 -4.10 -11.65
CA VAL A 24 5.62 -3.05 -12.38
C VAL A 24 5.39 -3.22 -13.90
N ASP A 25 4.88 -2.19 -14.59
CA ASP A 25 5.10 -2.03 -16.03
C ASP A 25 6.41 -1.23 -16.24
N PRO A 26 7.43 -1.80 -16.90
CA PRO A 26 8.72 -1.15 -17.09
C PRO A 26 8.70 0.00 -18.12
N THR A 27 7.57 0.30 -18.77
CA THR A 27 7.56 1.23 -19.92
C THR A 27 7.13 2.68 -19.62
N GLY A 28 6.75 3.01 -18.39
CA GLY A 28 6.16 4.32 -18.04
C GLY A 28 7.06 5.34 -17.32
N GLY A 29 8.36 5.47 -17.60
CA GLY A 29 9.17 6.57 -17.01
C GLY A 29 8.74 7.93 -17.60
N ASN A 30 8.62 9.03 -16.87
CA ASN A 30 9.77 9.94 -16.74
C ASN A 30 9.52 11.19 -15.84
N GLY A 31 8.55 11.18 -14.93
CA GLY A 31 8.26 12.36 -14.09
C GLY A 31 8.40 12.07 -12.60
N GLU A 32 7.30 11.66 -12.01
CA GLU A 32 7.13 11.70 -10.56
C GLU A 32 7.92 10.64 -9.80
N PHE A 33 7.98 9.39 -10.28
CA PHE A 33 8.87 8.38 -9.67
C PHE A 33 10.33 8.82 -9.72
N THR A 34 10.79 9.37 -10.85
CA THR A 34 12.16 9.86 -11.01
C THR A 34 12.43 11.07 -10.11
N ASN A 35 11.46 11.96 -9.92
CA ASN A 35 11.57 13.08 -8.99
C ASN A 35 11.63 12.59 -7.54
N TRP A 36 10.76 11.65 -7.16
CA TRP A 36 10.80 11.01 -5.84
C TRP A 36 12.13 10.29 -5.60
N ALA A 37 12.65 9.57 -6.58
CA ALA A 37 13.94 8.87 -6.49
C ALA A 37 15.08 9.86 -6.24
N LYS A 38 15.05 11.05 -6.86
CA LYS A 38 16.01 12.13 -6.57
C LYS A 38 15.82 12.74 -5.19
N GLU A 39 14.57 13.03 -4.82
CA GLU A 39 14.22 13.60 -3.51
C GLU A 39 14.65 12.69 -2.34
N ASN A 40 14.67 11.37 -2.56
CA ASN A 40 15.08 10.36 -1.58
C ASN A 40 16.52 9.84 -1.75
N GLY A 41 17.33 10.45 -2.63
CA GLY A 41 18.74 10.07 -2.83
C GLY A 41 18.94 8.72 -3.55
N LEU A 42 17.88 8.06 -4.00
CA LEU A 42 17.95 6.83 -4.78
C LEU A 42 18.69 7.05 -6.11
N SER A 43 18.57 8.24 -6.72
CA SER A 43 19.27 8.57 -7.98
C SER A 43 20.80 8.56 -7.90
N ASP A 44 21.35 8.59 -6.68
CA ASP A 44 22.80 8.56 -6.43
C ASP A 44 23.33 7.13 -6.22
N ARG A 45 22.43 6.13 -6.19
CA ARG A 45 22.77 4.71 -6.07
C ARG A 45 23.13 4.07 -7.42
N PRO A 46 23.78 2.90 -7.43
CA PRO A 46 23.95 2.09 -8.64
C PRO A 46 22.63 1.87 -9.40
N ALA A 47 22.71 1.66 -10.71
CA ALA A 47 21.52 1.59 -11.57
C ALA A 47 20.59 0.42 -11.20
N GLU A 48 21.16 -0.68 -10.69
CA GLU A 48 20.45 -1.84 -10.18
C GLU A 48 19.55 -1.50 -8.97
N ASP A 49 20.01 -0.60 -8.09
CA ASP A 49 19.26 -0.19 -6.90
C ASP A 49 18.11 0.76 -7.28
N GLN A 50 18.20 1.45 -8.42
CA GLN A 50 17.20 2.42 -8.87
C GLN A 50 15.95 1.78 -9.51
N ALA A 51 16.00 0.48 -9.81
CA ALA A 51 14.89 -0.21 -10.47
C ALA A 51 13.63 -0.19 -9.59
N MET A 52 12.45 -0.06 -10.19
CA MET A 52 11.17 0.01 -9.45
C MET A 52 10.88 -1.24 -8.60
N ASP A 53 11.46 -2.38 -8.94
CA ASP A 53 11.36 -3.66 -8.23
C ASP A 53 12.59 -3.98 -7.35
N ALA A 54 13.59 -3.10 -7.30
CA ALA A 54 14.73 -3.23 -6.39
C ALA A 54 14.35 -2.84 -4.96
N ASP A 55 15.13 -3.37 -4.02
CA ASP A 55 15.01 -3.21 -2.57
C ASP A 55 16.43 -2.94 -2.02
N PRO A 56 16.90 -1.68 -2.09
CA PRO A 56 18.30 -1.35 -1.81
C PRO A 56 18.64 -1.29 -0.32
N ASP A 57 17.65 -1.15 0.57
CA ASP A 57 17.84 -1.20 2.01
C ASP A 57 17.58 -2.60 2.61
N GLY A 58 16.95 -3.49 1.85
CA GLY A 58 16.78 -4.90 2.20
C GLY A 58 15.65 -5.14 3.20
N ASP A 59 14.70 -4.22 3.32
CA ASP A 59 13.55 -4.30 4.23
C ASP A 59 12.37 -5.10 3.64
N GLY A 60 12.55 -5.60 2.42
CA GLY A 60 11.59 -6.36 1.65
C GLY A 60 10.63 -5.50 0.83
N LYS A 61 10.68 -4.16 0.89
CA LYS A 61 9.76 -3.27 0.19
C LYS A 61 10.44 -2.74 -1.08
N PRO A 62 9.92 -3.06 -2.28
CA PRO A 62 10.52 -2.54 -3.48
C PRO A 62 10.26 -1.04 -3.65
N ASN A 63 11.14 -0.33 -4.35
CA ASN A 63 11.07 1.11 -4.59
C ASN A 63 9.68 1.61 -5.06
N LEU A 64 8.98 0.86 -5.92
CA LEU A 64 7.64 1.26 -6.38
C LEU A 64 6.60 1.21 -5.25
N LEU A 65 6.72 0.25 -4.33
CA LEU A 65 5.84 0.16 -3.16
C LEU A 65 6.03 1.40 -2.28
N GLU A 66 7.28 1.73 -2.00
CA GLU A 66 7.63 2.85 -1.15
C GLU A 66 7.26 4.18 -1.79
N TYR A 67 7.52 4.37 -3.08
CA TYR A 67 7.04 5.53 -3.82
C TYR A 67 5.51 5.67 -3.71
N ALA A 68 4.79 4.58 -3.98
CA ALA A 68 3.34 4.59 -4.00
C ALA A 68 2.72 4.87 -2.61
N LEU A 69 3.36 4.40 -1.53
CA LEU A 69 2.87 4.55 -0.16
C LEU A 69 3.56 5.65 0.67
N GLY A 70 4.58 6.31 0.11
CA GLY A 70 5.33 7.38 0.78
C GLY A 70 6.39 6.91 1.78
N GLY A 71 7.04 5.77 1.51
CA GLY A 71 8.22 5.29 2.22
C GLY A 71 9.55 5.89 1.71
N ASN A 72 10.66 5.34 2.19
CA ASN A 72 12.01 5.81 1.93
C ASN A 72 12.94 4.65 1.53
N PRO A 73 13.40 4.59 0.26
CA PRO A 73 14.07 3.43 -0.32
C PRO A 73 15.46 3.13 0.21
N LEU A 74 15.97 3.98 1.09
CA LEU A 74 17.31 3.87 1.66
C LEU A 74 17.26 3.70 3.19
N SER A 75 16.10 3.35 3.75
CA SER A 75 15.86 3.32 5.19
C SER A 75 15.14 2.03 5.59
N ASP A 76 15.93 1.08 6.10
CA ASP A 76 15.47 -0.19 6.67
C ASP A 76 14.62 -0.08 7.96
N GLN A 77 14.36 1.15 8.43
CA GLN A 77 13.52 1.38 9.58
C GLN A 77 12.11 0.91 9.27
N GLU A 78 11.49 0.24 10.23
CA GLU A 78 10.08 -0.17 10.18
C GLU A 78 9.15 1.07 10.20
N GLU A 79 9.09 1.78 9.07
CA GLU A 79 8.07 2.77 8.80
C GLU A 79 6.76 2.03 8.53
N SER A 80 5.78 2.28 9.39
CA SER A 80 4.43 1.77 9.20
C SER A 80 3.79 2.49 8.01
N LEU A 81 3.91 1.88 6.82
CA LEU A 81 3.25 2.37 5.59
C LEU A 81 1.72 2.15 5.61
N GLN A 82 1.24 1.37 6.58
CA GLN A 82 -0.16 1.07 6.78
C GLN A 82 -0.49 0.79 8.25
N GLU A 83 -1.70 1.14 8.64
CA GLU A 83 -2.33 0.79 9.91
C GLU A 83 -3.45 -0.22 9.65
N THR A 84 -3.53 -1.28 10.45
CA THR A 84 -4.58 -2.29 10.34
C THR A 84 -5.41 -2.37 11.61
N THR A 85 -6.70 -2.60 11.44
CA THR A 85 -7.61 -2.92 12.55
C THR A 85 -8.56 -4.01 12.12
N ALA A 86 -8.81 -4.98 12.99
CA ALA A 86 -9.78 -6.04 12.72
C ALA A 86 -10.53 -6.46 13.97
N ASP A 87 -11.79 -6.81 13.79
CA ASP A 87 -12.66 -7.47 14.74
C ASP A 87 -13.48 -8.56 14.02
N GLN A 88 -14.39 -9.23 14.73
CA GLN A 88 -15.20 -10.33 14.17
C GLN A 88 -16.12 -9.89 13.02
N SER A 89 -16.43 -8.60 12.90
CA SER A 89 -17.39 -8.03 11.94
C SER A 89 -16.75 -7.17 10.86
N LYS A 90 -15.53 -6.71 11.07
CA LYS A 90 -14.87 -5.71 10.22
C LYS A 90 -13.37 -5.91 10.19
N ALA A 91 -12.78 -5.73 9.01
CA ALA A 91 -11.36 -5.47 8.88
C ALA A 91 -11.13 -4.20 8.07
N SER A 92 -10.15 -3.40 8.47
CA SER A 92 -9.74 -2.23 7.71
C SER A 92 -8.23 -2.04 7.68
N ILE A 93 -7.79 -1.46 6.57
CA ILE A 93 -6.41 -1.06 6.32
C ILE A 93 -6.44 0.41 5.96
N THR A 94 -5.69 1.21 6.70
CA THR A 94 -5.48 2.62 6.42
C THR A 94 -4.06 2.79 5.90
N PHE A 95 -3.88 3.44 4.76
CA PHE A 95 -2.57 3.64 4.13
C PHE A 95 -2.53 4.98 3.42
N PHE A 96 -1.33 5.50 3.21
CA PHE A 96 -1.13 6.63 2.30
C PHE A 96 -1.01 6.13 0.88
N ARG A 97 -1.43 6.95 -0.08
CA ARG A 97 -1.13 6.71 -1.48
C ARG A 97 -0.79 8.01 -2.21
N VAL A 98 0.08 7.93 -3.20
CA VAL A 98 0.26 9.02 -4.16
C VAL A 98 -1.07 9.28 -4.85
N LYS A 99 -1.50 10.55 -4.90
CA LYS A 99 -2.74 10.94 -5.56
C LYS A 99 -2.66 10.65 -7.06
N GLN A 100 -3.78 10.24 -7.64
CA GLN A 100 -3.90 10.05 -9.08
C GLN A 100 -3.61 11.33 -9.89
N SER A 101 -3.81 12.51 -9.30
CA SER A 101 -3.46 13.79 -9.92
C SER A 101 -1.96 14.08 -9.97
N VAL A 102 -1.15 13.34 -9.20
CA VAL A 102 0.32 13.42 -9.20
C VAL A 102 0.86 12.41 -10.20
N ASP A 103 0.49 11.14 -10.04
CA ASP A 103 0.89 10.07 -10.96
C ASP A 103 -0.33 9.25 -11.36
N SER A 104 -0.86 9.55 -12.55
CA SER A 104 -2.06 8.89 -13.08
C SER A 104 -1.80 7.47 -13.58
N ALA A 105 -0.53 7.05 -13.70
CA ALA A 105 -0.14 5.69 -14.06
C ALA A 105 -0.35 4.72 -12.89
N LEU A 106 -0.36 5.21 -11.64
CA LEU A 106 -0.55 4.38 -10.46
C LEU A 106 -2.00 3.92 -10.33
N THR A 107 -2.17 2.61 -10.14
CA THR A 107 -3.45 2.00 -9.76
C THR A 107 -3.32 1.28 -8.42
N TYR A 108 -4.38 1.36 -7.63
CA TYR A 108 -4.47 0.73 -6.31
C TYR A 108 -5.76 -0.08 -6.25
N LYS A 109 -5.64 -1.38 -6.00
CA LYS A 109 -6.79 -2.26 -5.75
C LYS A 109 -6.68 -2.87 -4.37
N VAL A 110 -7.75 -2.82 -3.59
CA VAL A 110 -7.83 -3.56 -2.34
C VAL A 110 -8.70 -4.78 -2.54
N GLN A 111 -8.11 -5.95 -2.33
CA GLN A 111 -8.72 -7.24 -2.63
C GLN A 111 -8.92 -8.06 -1.37
N LEU A 112 -9.98 -8.86 -1.36
CA LEU A 112 -10.30 -9.81 -0.29
C LEU A 112 -10.02 -11.23 -0.76
N CYS A 113 -9.51 -12.08 0.11
CA CYS A 113 -9.54 -13.53 -0.06
C CYS A 113 -10.11 -14.17 1.21
N PRO A 114 -11.20 -14.93 1.15
CA PRO A 114 -11.79 -15.56 2.33
C PRO A 114 -10.90 -16.57 3.07
N ASN A 115 -10.04 -17.33 2.39
CA ASN A 115 -9.31 -18.42 3.07
C ASN A 115 -7.95 -18.81 2.46
N LEU A 116 -7.33 -17.94 1.66
CA LEU A 116 -6.09 -18.16 0.87
C LEU A 116 -6.09 -19.36 -0.10
N ASN A 117 -7.11 -20.21 -0.08
CA ASN A 117 -7.28 -21.33 -1.01
C ASN A 117 -8.24 -20.98 -2.16
N VAL A 118 -8.88 -19.81 -2.09
CA VAL A 118 -9.74 -19.26 -3.14
C VAL A 118 -9.08 -18.04 -3.79
N GLY A 119 -9.57 -17.66 -4.97
CA GLY A 119 -9.08 -16.48 -5.68
C GLY A 119 -9.29 -15.19 -4.89
N TRP A 120 -8.49 -14.18 -5.23
CA TRP A 120 -8.65 -12.82 -4.70
C TRP A 120 -9.82 -12.12 -5.41
N GLU A 121 -10.71 -11.50 -4.65
CA GLU A 121 -11.92 -10.83 -5.12
C GLU A 121 -11.75 -9.30 -5.09
N ASP A 122 -12.10 -8.67 -6.21
CA ASP A 122 -12.30 -7.22 -6.32
C ASP A 122 -13.68 -6.81 -5.77
N GLY A 123 -13.84 -5.54 -5.36
CA GLY A 123 -15.15 -4.93 -5.10
C GLY A 123 -15.84 -5.31 -3.78
N ARG A 124 -15.25 -6.20 -2.97
CA ARG A 124 -15.73 -6.54 -1.62
C ARG A 124 -15.33 -5.54 -0.54
N VAL A 125 -14.42 -4.63 -0.87
CA VAL A 125 -13.82 -3.69 0.07
C VAL A 125 -14.26 -2.27 -0.29
N LYS A 126 -14.84 -1.56 0.67
CA LYS A 126 -15.17 -0.14 0.52
C LYS A 126 -13.91 0.69 0.74
N VAL A 127 -13.52 1.48 -0.26
CA VAL A 127 -12.40 2.43 -0.13
C VAL A 127 -12.96 3.81 0.17
N GLU A 128 -12.49 4.40 1.27
CA GLU A 128 -12.92 5.68 1.83
C GLU A 128 -11.76 6.68 1.81
N GLY A 129 -12.05 7.93 1.46
CA GLY A 129 -11.07 9.01 1.38
C GLY A 129 -11.44 10.22 2.24
N ALA A 130 -10.89 11.38 1.89
CA ALA A 130 -11.15 12.63 2.62
C ALA A 130 -12.65 12.98 2.69
N ALA A 131 -13.39 12.76 1.60
CA ALA A 131 -14.83 13.02 1.54
C ALA A 131 -15.65 12.13 2.48
N ASP A 132 -15.13 10.96 2.84
CA ASP A 132 -15.72 10.01 3.78
C ASP A 132 -15.23 10.22 5.23
N GLY A 133 -14.47 11.29 5.49
CA GLY A 133 -13.98 11.66 6.81
C GLY A 133 -12.63 11.01 7.21
N VAL A 134 -11.89 10.42 6.27
CA VAL A 134 -10.52 9.95 6.54
C VAL A 134 -9.58 11.16 6.68
N ALA A 135 -8.91 11.27 7.83
CA ALA A 135 -8.05 12.40 8.16
C ALA A 135 -6.91 12.59 7.15
N GLN A 136 -6.65 13.84 6.73
CA GLN A 136 -5.60 14.21 5.76
C GLN A 136 -4.48 15.04 6.40
N THR A 137 -4.09 14.64 7.61
CA THR A 137 -3.00 15.23 8.41
C THR A 137 -1.83 14.26 8.50
N SER A 138 -0.63 14.78 8.79
CA SER A 138 0.59 13.97 8.93
C SER A 138 0.83 13.08 7.71
N LEU A 139 0.73 13.67 6.51
CA LEU A 139 1.02 12.97 5.26
C LEU A 139 2.54 12.89 5.04
N PRO A 140 3.04 11.93 4.26
CA PRO A 140 4.49 11.66 4.12
C PRO A 140 5.35 12.87 3.71
N ASP A 141 4.80 13.79 2.92
CA ASP A 141 5.51 14.98 2.47
C ASP A 141 5.44 16.17 3.45
N GLY A 142 4.94 15.95 4.67
CA GLY A 142 4.76 16.97 5.70
C GLY A 142 3.68 18.01 5.40
N LYS A 143 2.94 17.86 4.28
CA LYS A 143 1.84 18.74 3.89
C LYS A 143 0.50 18.15 4.30
N VAL A 144 -0.57 18.92 4.08
CA VAL A 144 -1.93 18.52 4.45
C VAL A 144 -2.91 18.71 3.30
N GLY A 145 -3.95 17.86 3.26
CA GLY A 145 -5.07 18.00 2.33
C GLY A 145 -4.64 18.16 0.87
N LEU A 146 -5.15 19.19 0.20
CA LEU A 146 -4.89 19.44 -1.23
C LEU A 146 -3.45 19.82 -1.56
N LEU A 147 -2.67 20.29 -0.58
CA LEU A 147 -1.28 20.70 -0.80
C LEU A 147 -0.29 19.53 -0.85
N SER A 148 -0.70 18.35 -0.34
CA SER A 148 0.13 17.16 -0.33
C SER A 148 0.08 16.41 -1.66
N LYS A 149 1.18 15.76 -2.04
CA LYS A 149 1.21 14.77 -3.13
C LYS A 149 0.47 13.48 -2.76
N PHE A 150 0.28 13.24 -1.47
CA PHE A 150 -0.34 12.04 -0.92
C PHE A 150 -1.79 12.30 -0.48
N GLU A 151 -2.55 11.22 -0.37
CA GLU A 151 -3.80 11.16 0.38
C GLU A 151 -3.81 9.94 1.28
N ARG A 152 -4.47 10.04 2.44
CA ARG A 152 -4.75 8.89 3.29
C ARG A 152 -6.08 8.26 2.87
N VAL A 153 -6.10 6.94 2.70
CA VAL A 153 -7.30 6.17 2.40
C VAL A 153 -7.51 5.07 3.42
N ARG A 154 -8.77 4.73 3.67
CA ARG A 154 -9.15 3.59 4.50
C ARG A 154 -9.95 2.60 3.67
N ALA A 155 -9.45 1.38 3.55
CA ALA A 155 -10.15 0.30 2.90
C ALA A 155 -10.80 -0.59 3.97
N THR A 156 -12.11 -0.75 3.93
CA THR A 156 -12.90 -1.46 4.93
C THR A 156 -13.68 -2.61 4.30
N PHE A 157 -13.45 -3.82 4.82
CA PHE A 157 -14.32 -4.97 4.61
C PHE A 157 -15.27 -5.10 5.79
N LEU A 158 -16.57 -5.20 5.50
CA LEU A 158 -17.61 -5.53 6.47
C LEU A 158 -18.07 -6.95 6.19
N GLN A 159 -18.02 -7.79 7.21
CA GLN A 159 -18.49 -9.16 7.13
C GLN A 159 -20.02 -9.19 7.06
N ASP A 160 -20.56 -10.06 6.22
CA ASP A 160 -22.00 -10.35 6.22
C ASP A 160 -22.33 -11.21 7.44
N PRO A 161 -23.17 -10.73 8.38
CA PRO A 161 -23.51 -11.49 9.58
C PRO A 161 -24.32 -12.76 9.29
N SER A 162 -24.94 -12.88 8.11
CA SER A 162 -25.66 -14.09 7.69
C SER A 162 -24.73 -15.18 7.14
N THR A 163 -23.53 -14.80 6.70
CA THR A 163 -22.51 -15.69 6.13
C THR A 163 -21.12 -15.32 6.65
N PRO A 164 -20.90 -15.45 7.98
CA PRO A 164 -19.63 -15.06 8.58
C PRO A 164 -18.50 -15.90 8.00
N LEU A 165 -17.38 -15.24 7.71
CA LEU A 165 -16.14 -15.90 7.31
C LEU A 165 -15.33 -16.20 8.57
N ASP A 166 -14.81 -17.43 8.67
CA ASP A 166 -13.94 -17.84 9.77
C ASP A 166 -12.59 -17.09 9.75
N LYS A 167 -12.16 -16.69 8.55
CA LYS A 167 -10.95 -15.91 8.27
C LYS A 167 -11.21 -14.97 7.10
N ALA A 168 -10.42 -13.93 6.97
CA ALA A 168 -10.44 -13.07 5.79
C ALA A 168 -9.09 -12.41 5.60
N PHE A 169 -8.63 -12.34 4.37
CA PHE A 169 -7.31 -11.84 4.01
C PHE A 169 -7.50 -10.62 3.14
N LEU A 170 -6.80 -9.54 3.44
CA LEU A 170 -6.85 -8.33 2.64
C LEU A 170 -5.49 -8.13 1.98
N ARG A 171 -5.47 -7.61 0.76
CA ARG A 171 -4.24 -7.15 0.14
C ARG A 171 -4.43 -5.85 -0.61
N ILE A 172 -3.36 -5.07 -0.70
CA ILE A 172 -3.29 -3.92 -1.58
C ILE A 172 -2.43 -4.33 -2.77
N VAL A 173 -3.01 -4.27 -3.96
CA VAL A 173 -2.30 -4.46 -5.23
C VAL A 173 -2.03 -3.09 -5.83
N ILE A 174 -0.75 -2.81 -6.02
CA ILE A 174 -0.25 -1.57 -6.62
C ILE A 174 0.29 -1.92 -8.00
N SER A 175 -0.14 -1.20 -9.02
CA SER A 175 0.50 -1.25 -10.33
C SER A 175 0.78 0.12 -10.88
N ARG A 176 1.68 0.20 -11.84
CA ARG A 176 1.97 1.42 -12.59
C ARG A 176 2.05 1.06 -14.07
N GLU A 177 1.23 1.68 -14.91
CA GLU A 177 1.17 1.47 -16.39
C GLU A 177 1.72 2.66 -17.16
#